data_AF-A0A831TYY2-F1
#
_entry.id   AF-A0A831TYY2-F1
#
_cell.length_a   1.000
_cell.length_b   1.000
_cell.length_c   1.000
_cell.angle_alpha   90.00
_cell.angle_beta   90.00
_cell.angle_gamma   90.00
#
_symmetry.space_group_name_H-M   'P 1'
#
loop_
_entity.id
_entity.type
_entity.pdbx_description
1 polymer ?
#
loop_
_entity_poly.entity_id
_entity_poly.type
_entity_poly.pdbx_seq_one_letter_code
_entity_poly.pdbx_strand_id
1 'polypeptide(L)'
;MRQGLPALVLSGLMTMPLAAQAPGPVRPAVGQEWTYRATVVGRERGEPTGAIAFDYKVATTATLVGKRGSEWEVVRYEKGAARPPMGPPMAVTRVWVATSAADYPTSDDVPPIALAPTLVGLPVAFTAIPKPGEEAREQFRLLGYPGLVQLNAIRRVTGSERIGARECLVVERQLADPLPVKIPEGPLFAVIEGFSEKLWIEAATGVLVRYEGRMIAKLGADGGEQTVEIEFRLALAGVKRLPPAETRTRRQHALTLQTTERQIAQLADAPDRAAATARLRTRLRDFQRRYPNSPYREVARRQLAALQEEQPPPARRVANLLGKPAPELRLKDLEGKERTLADFRGKIVILNFFASW
;
A
#
# COMPACT_ATOMS: atom_id res chain seq x y z
N MET A 1 26.53 9.35 -4.34
CA MET A 1 25.28 8.89 -4.99
C MET A 1 24.12 9.23 -4.06
N ARG A 2 23.49 10.39 -4.26
CA ARG A 2 22.23 10.73 -3.58
C ARG A 2 21.14 9.88 -4.24
N GLN A 3 20.60 8.91 -3.52
CA GLN A 3 19.36 8.26 -3.93
C GLN A 3 18.32 9.37 -4.09
N GLY A 4 17.66 9.39 -5.25
CA GLY A 4 16.62 10.37 -5.52
C GLY A 4 15.54 10.26 -4.46
N LEU A 5 15.32 11.36 -3.73
CA LEU A 5 14.18 11.55 -2.84
C LEU A 5 12.77 11.49 -3.47
N PRO A 6 12.48 11.51 -4.80
CA PRO A 6 11.10 11.80 -5.24
C PRO A 6 10.13 10.60 -5.26
N ALA A 7 10.45 9.45 -4.66
CA ALA A 7 9.52 8.30 -4.61
C ALA A 7 8.80 8.10 -3.27
N LEU A 8 9.01 8.98 -2.30
CA LEU A 8 8.44 8.90 -0.94
C LEU A 8 7.20 9.80 -0.84
N VAL A 9 6.10 9.36 -1.45
CA VAL A 9 4.83 10.09 -1.40
C VAL A 9 3.94 9.57 -0.28
N LEU A 10 3.51 10.49 0.60
CA LEU A 10 2.57 10.27 1.69
C LEU A 10 1.37 9.40 1.28
N SER A 11 1.11 8.39 2.09
CA SER A 11 -0.18 7.73 2.15
C SER A 11 -0.93 8.17 3.39
N GLY A 12 -1.88 9.08 3.19
CA GLY A 12 -2.94 9.27 4.17
C GLY A 12 -3.85 8.04 4.15
N LEU A 13 -4.15 7.48 5.34
CA LEU A 13 -5.49 7.50 5.92
C LEU A 13 -5.74 6.40 6.99
N MET A 14 -5.69 6.72 8.28
CA MET A 14 -6.69 6.30 9.28
C MET A 14 -6.87 4.82 9.66
N THR A 15 -6.14 4.36 10.66
CA THR A 15 -6.60 3.22 11.47
C THR A 15 -7.36 3.71 12.70
N MET A 16 -8.56 3.17 12.92
CA MET A 16 -9.17 3.17 14.24
C MET A 16 -8.97 1.77 14.83
N PRO A 17 -8.60 1.65 16.12
CA PRO A 17 -8.71 0.37 16.78
C PRO A 17 -10.18 -0.05 16.76
N LEU A 18 -10.44 -1.23 16.19
CA LEU A 18 -11.72 -1.92 16.38
C LEU A 18 -11.84 -2.19 17.88
N ALA A 19 -12.54 -1.32 18.61
CA ALA A 19 -12.80 -1.59 20.02
C ALA A 19 -13.67 -2.84 20.11
N ALA A 20 -13.21 -3.81 20.90
CA ALA A 20 -14.10 -4.77 21.51
C ALA A 20 -15.18 -4.00 22.28
N GLN A 21 -16.44 -4.33 21.98
CA GLN A 21 -17.62 -4.03 22.79
C GLN A 21 -18.15 -2.59 22.67
N ALA A 22 -18.79 -2.28 21.53
CA ALA A 22 -19.87 -1.31 21.49
C ALA A 22 -21.24 -2.01 21.60
N PRO A 23 -22.19 -1.51 22.40
CA PRO A 23 -23.56 -2.03 22.43
C PRO A 23 -24.34 -1.52 21.20
N GLY A 24 -24.07 -2.12 20.04
CA GLY A 24 -24.85 -1.95 18.80
C GLY A 24 -25.50 -3.28 18.35
N PRO A 25 -26.58 -3.26 17.55
CA PRO A 25 -27.42 -4.44 17.31
C PRO A 25 -26.81 -5.47 16.34
N VAL A 26 -25.78 -5.15 15.56
CA VAL A 26 -25.04 -6.14 14.75
C VAL A 26 -23.60 -6.24 15.23
N ARG A 27 -23.31 -7.29 16.00
CA ARG A 27 -21.95 -7.58 16.45
C ARG A 27 -21.15 -8.21 15.30
N PRO A 28 -19.96 -7.70 14.96
CA PRO A 28 -19.06 -8.40 14.06
C PRO A 28 -18.83 -9.83 14.54
N ALA A 29 -18.72 -10.76 13.59
CA ALA A 29 -18.52 -12.17 13.85
C ALA A 29 -17.36 -12.73 13.02
N VAL A 30 -16.72 -13.78 13.53
CA VAL A 30 -15.75 -14.54 12.74
C VAL A 30 -16.41 -15.04 11.44
N GLY A 31 -15.72 -14.87 10.33
CA GLY A 31 -16.20 -15.14 8.97
C GLY A 31 -16.87 -13.95 8.29
N GLN A 32 -17.08 -12.83 8.98
CA GLN A 32 -17.59 -11.61 8.35
C GLN A 32 -16.55 -11.04 7.37
N GLU A 33 -16.93 -10.85 6.11
CA GLU A 33 -16.09 -10.26 5.07
C GLU A 33 -16.78 -9.03 4.47
N TRP A 34 -16.03 -7.94 4.37
CA TRP A 34 -16.40 -6.74 3.63
C TRP A 34 -15.50 -6.59 2.41
N THR A 35 -16.10 -6.19 1.29
CA THR A 35 -15.39 -5.86 0.05
C THR A 35 -15.62 -4.40 -0.28
N TYR A 36 -14.56 -3.70 -0.62
CA TYR A 36 -14.56 -2.28 -0.95
C TYR A 36 -13.89 -2.03 -2.29
N ARG A 37 -14.30 -0.96 -2.96
CA ARG A 37 -13.57 -0.35 -4.05
C ARG A 37 -12.99 0.95 -3.55
N ALA A 38 -11.69 1.10 -3.69
CA ALA A 38 -10.97 2.29 -3.28
C ALA A 38 -10.30 2.93 -4.49
N THR A 39 -10.34 4.25 -4.52
CA THR A 39 -9.62 5.08 -5.48
C THR A 39 -8.86 6.15 -4.73
N VAL A 40 -7.60 6.34 -5.09
CA VAL A 40 -6.79 7.47 -4.65
C VAL A 40 -6.35 8.19 -5.90
N VAL A 41 -6.55 9.49 -5.94
CA VAL A 41 -6.03 10.35 -7.01
C VAL A 41 -5.26 11.45 -6.33
N GLY A 42 -4.09 11.77 -6.85
CA GLY A 42 -3.41 12.96 -6.38
C GLY A 42 -2.58 13.63 -7.44
N ARG A 43 -2.16 14.83 -7.07
CA ARG A 43 -1.36 15.72 -7.88
C ARG A 43 -0.27 16.28 -7.00
N GLU A 44 0.96 16.11 -7.46
CA GLU A 44 2.13 16.77 -6.92
C GLU A 44 2.45 17.97 -7.81
N ARG A 45 2.81 19.10 -7.20
CA ARG A 45 3.26 20.31 -7.91
C ARG A 45 4.47 20.87 -7.20
N GLY A 46 5.56 21.10 -7.91
CA GLY A 46 6.75 21.79 -7.40
C GLY A 46 7.97 21.56 -8.29
N GLU A 47 9.05 22.28 -8.03
CA GLU A 47 10.32 22.01 -8.70
C GLU A 47 11.04 20.79 -8.08
N PRO A 48 11.84 20.04 -8.87
CA PRO A 48 12.08 20.17 -10.32
C PRO A 48 11.06 19.39 -11.19
N THR A 49 10.08 18.73 -10.57
CA THR A 49 9.22 17.71 -11.20
C THR A 49 8.02 18.26 -11.98
N GLY A 50 7.65 19.52 -11.77
CA GLY A 50 6.45 20.10 -12.37
C GLY A 50 5.17 19.51 -11.76
N ALA A 51 4.05 19.58 -12.50
CA ALA A 51 2.79 19.00 -12.05
C ALA A 51 2.68 17.54 -12.49
N ILE A 52 2.72 16.59 -11.54
CA ILE A 52 2.64 15.16 -11.81
C ILE A 52 1.39 14.59 -11.15
N ALA A 53 0.61 13.81 -11.91
CA ALA A 53 -0.61 13.16 -11.42
C ALA A 53 -0.43 11.66 -11.23
N PHE A 54 -0.92 11.15 -10.11
CA PHE A 54 -0.91 9.73 -9.77
C PHE A 54 -2.31 9.22 -9.44
N ASP A 55 -2.55 7.93 -9.66
CA ASP A 55 -3.81 7.30 -9.28
C ASP A 55 -3.66 5.83 -8.87
N TYR A 56 -4.53 5.38 -7.96
CA TYR A 56 -4.53 4.05 -7.39
C TYR A 56 -5.95 3.55 -7.38
N LYS A 57 -6.19 2.37 -7.93
CA LYS A 57 -7.53 1.76 -7.96
C LYS A 57 -7.41 0.34 -7.48
N VAL A 58 -8.00 0.05 -6.32
CA VAL A 58 -7.93 -1.28 -5.72
C VAL A 58 -9.30 -1.76 -5.26
N ALA A 59 -9.54 -3.05 -5.43
CA ALA A 59 -10.52 -3.78 -4.64
C ALA A 59 -9.82 -4.30 -3.39
N THR A 60 -10.39 -4.03 -2.21
CA THR A 60 -9.83 -4.47 -0.94
C THR A 60 -10.86 -5.23 -0.12
N THR A 61 -10.44 -6.28 0.57
CA THR A 61 -11.31 -7.05 1.47
C THR A 61 -10.79 -7.06 2.89
N ALA A 62 -11.70 -7.01 3.85
CA ALA A 62 -11.44 -7.19 5.27
C ALA A 62 -12.23 -8.40 5.75
N THR A 63 -11.56 -9.44 6.24
CA THR A 63 -12.19 -10.67 6.72
C THR A 63 -11.84 -10.91 8.18
N LEU A 64 -12.83 -10.95 9.07
CA LEU A 64 -12.60 -11.34 10.47
C LEU A 64 -12.35 -12.83 10.53
N VAL A 65 -11.16 -13.23 10.95
CA VAL A 65 -10.75 -14.65 10.97
C VAL A 65 -10.57 -15.23 12.37
N GLY A 66 -10.60 -14.39 13.38
CA GLY A 66 -10.42 -14.80 14.76
C GLY A 66 -10.40 -13.62 15.71
N LYS A 67 -10.00 -13.89 16.95
CA LYS A 67 -9.72 -12.89 17.98
C LYS A 67 -8.38 -13.18 18.63
N ARG A 68 -7.68 -12.11 19.02
CA ARG A 68 -6.47 -12.15 19.83
C ARG A 68 -6.71 -11.25 21.05
N GLY A 69 -7.11 -11.86 22.16
CA GLY A 69 -7.58 -11.10 23.33
C GLY A 69 -8.84 -10.30 22.99
N SER A 70 -8.80 -8.98 23.20
CA SER A 70 -9.87 -8.05 22.84
C SER A 70 -9.88 -7.68 21.36
N GLU A 71 -8.78 -7.88 20.63
CA GLU A 71 -8.68 -7.44 19.23
C GLU A 71 -9.18 -8.51 18.26
N TRP A 72 -9.74 -8.06 17.13
CA TRP A 72 -10.05 -8.98 16.04
C TRP A 72 -8.79 -9.28 15.24
N GLU A 73 -8.68 -10.53 14.79
CA GLU A 73 -7.70 -10.87 13.77
C GLU A 73 -8.37 -10.72 12.40
N VAL A 74 -7.72 -9.95 11.54
CA VAL A 74 -8.28 -9.52 10.26
C VAL A 74 -7.34 -9.94 9.15
N VAL A 75 -7.85 -10.72 8.19
CA VAL A 75 -7.16 -10.91 6.91
C VAL A 75 -7.52 -9.73 6.01
N ARG A 76 -6.48 -9.08 5.49
CA ARG A 76 -6.57 -8.02 4.50
C ARG A 76 -6.12 -8.56 3.16
N TYR A 77 -6.85 -8.25 2.09
CA TYR A 77 -6.46 -8.62 0.74
C TYR A 77 -6.68 -7.50 -0.26
N GLU A 78 -5.59 -7.21 -0.95
CA GLU A 78 -5.34 -6.23 -1.99
C GLU A 78 -5.43 -6.74 -3.42
N LYS A 79 -6.24 -6.14 -4.31
CA LYS A 79 -6.04 -6.32 -5.76
C LYS A 79 -6.39 -5.09 -6.58
N GLY A 80 -5.47 -4.63 -7.40
CA GLY A 80 -5.69 -3.50 -8.29
C GLY A 80 -4.45 -3.07 -9.05
N ALA A 81 -4.40 -1.78 -9.37
CA ALA A 81 -3.29 -1.16 -10.07
C ALA A 81 -2.99 0.21 -9.48
N ALA A 82 -1.74 0.61 -9.62
CA ALA A 82 -1.20 1.88 -9.21
C ALA A 82 -0.49 2.52 -10.40
N ARG A 83 -0.76 3.79 -10.64
CA ARG A 83 0.01 4.66 -11.51
C ARG A 83 0.80 5.61 -10.61
N PRO A 84 2.06 5.29 -10.30
CA PRO A 84 2.90 6.16 -9.50
C PRO A 84 3.19 7.49 -10.21
N PRO A 85 3.62 8.53 -9.46
CA PRO A 85 4.07 9.78 -10.07
C PRO A 85 5.21 9.56 -11.08
N MET A 86 6.12 8.63 -10.76
CA MET A 86 7.23 8.23 -11.62
C MET A 86 7.26 6.72 -11.82
N GLY A 87 7.67 6.30 -13.01
CA GLY A 87 7.77 4.89 -13.37
C GLY A 87 6.50 4.32 -14.01
N PRO A 88 6.57 3.05 -14.48
CA PRO A 88 5.45 2.43 -15.17
C PRO A 88 4.30 2.12 -14.20
N PRO A 89 3.05 2.00 -14.71
CA PRO A 89 1.95 1.44 -13.95
C PRO A 89 2.31 0.06 -13.39
N MET A 90 1.95 -0.19 -12.14
CA MET A 90 2.26 -1.43 -11.44
C MET A 90 1.00 -2.11 -10.91
N ALA A 91 0.99 -3.43 -10.93
CA ALA A 91 -0.07 -4.22 -10.32
C ALA A 91 0.08 -4.21 -8.79
N VAL A 92 -1.01 -3.94 -8.08
CA VAL A 92 -1.08 -4.04 -6.62
C VAL A 92 -1.77 -5.35 -6.29
N THR A 93 -1.07 -6.29 -5.66
CA THR A 93 -1.69 -7.50 -5.10
C THR A 93 -0.96 -7.91 -3.83
N ARG A 94 -1.70 -8.02 -2.72
CA ARG A 94 -1.15 -8.24 -1.38
C ARG A 94 -2.12 -9.02 -0.49
N VAL A 95 -1.61 -9.77 0.47
CA VAL A 95 -2.42 -10.34 1.56
C VAL A 95 -1.62 -10.33 2.84
N TRP A 96 -2.25 -9.95 3.94
CA TRP A 96 -1.62 -10.01 5.25
C TRP A 96 -2.66 -10.25 6.35
N VAL A 97 -2.17 -10.72 7.50
CA VAL A 97 -2.95 -10.78 8.72
C VAL A 97 -2.53 -9.63 9.62
N ALA A 98 -3.52 -8.88 10.08
CA ALA A 98 -3.37 -7.80 11.05
C ALA A 98 -4.27 -8.07 12.25
N THR A 99 -4.06 -7.33 13.33
CA THR A 99 -5.10 -7.18 14.34
C THR A 99 -5.93 -5.94 14.03
N SER A 100 -7.03 -5.83 14.72
CA SER A 100 -7.99 -4.76 14.57
C SER A 100 -7.50 -3.42 15.12
N ALA A 101 -6.37 -3.41 15.82
CA ALA A 101 -5.64 -2.22 16.26
C ALA A 101 -4.25 -2.05 15.61
N ALA A 102 -3.78 -3.06 14.86
CA ALA A 102 -2.46 -3.05 14.25
C ALA A 102 -2.50 -2.47 12.83
N ASP A 103 -1.57 -1.56 12.60
CA ASP A 103 -1.42 -0.79 11.37
C ASP A 103 -0.32 -1.41 10.55
N TYR A 104 -0.71 -2.33 9.67
CA TYR A 104 0.06 -2.73 8.49
C TYR A 104 1.45 -3.39 8.74
N PRO A 105 1.87 -4.38 7.92
CA PRO A 105 3.26 -4.82 7.91
C PRO A 105 4.11 -3.83 7.12
N THR A 106 4.96 -3.03 7.78
CA THR A 106 5.93 -2.14 7.14
C THR A 106 6.88 -2.94 6.24
N SER A 107 6.55 -3.09 4.96
CA SER A 107 7.47 -3.60 3.94
C SER A 107 7.99 -2.42 3.13
N ASP A 108 9.31 -2.26 3.07
CA ASP A 108 9.98 -1.14 2.39
C ASP A 108 9.72 -1.07 0.88
N ASP A 109 9.23 -2.16 0.28
CA ASP A 109 9.01 -2.30 -1.17
C ASP A 109 7.66 -1.76 -1.68
N VAL A 110 6.81 -1.22 -0.81
CA VAL A 110 5.52 -0.66 -1.23
C VAL A 110 5.63 0.86 -1.27
N PRO A 111 5.45 1.50 -2.44
CA PRO A 111 5.44 2.95 -2.51
C PRO A 111 4.32 3.45 -1.58
N PRO A 112 4.60 4.37 -0.64
CA PRO A 112 3.70 4.58 0.48
C PRO A 112 2.28 4.89 0.01
N ILE A 113 2.12 5.73 -0.99
CA ILE A 113 0.90 6.02 -1.74
C ILE A 113 -0.02 4.81 -2.13
N ALA A 114 0.52 3.61 -2.34
CA ALA A 114 -0.26 2.38 -2.56
C ALA A 114 -0.89 1.83 -1.27
N LEU A 115 -0.54 2.37 -0.10
CA LEU A 115 -1.06 2.01 1.22
C LEU A 115 -2.36 2.75 1.56
N ALA A 116 -2.67 3.86 0.91
CA ALA A 116 -3.80 4.72 1.28
C ALA A 116 -5.17 4.01 1.39
N PRO A 117 -5.57 3.12 0.46
CA PRO A 117 -6.80 2.31 0.61
C PRO A 117 -6.77 1.32 1.78
N THR A 118 -5.58 0.81 2.10
CA THR A 118 -5.34 -0.21 3.13
C THR A 118 -5.45 0.36 4.53
N LEU A 119 -5.16 1.67 4.62
CA LEU A 119 -5.02 2.37 5.86
C LEU A 119 -6.40 2.69 6.43
N VAL A 120 -7.44 2.93 5.59
CA VAL A 120 -8.81 3.07 6.09
C VAL A 120 -9.07 1.81 6.93
N GLY A 121 -9.18 1.98 8.25
CA GLY A 121 -9.25 0.88 9.18
C GLY A 121 -10.55 0.13 8.94
N LEU A 122 -10.57 -0.82 8.01
CA LEU A 122 -11.78 -1.55 7.62
C LEU A 122 -12.08 -2.73 8.56
N PRO A 123 -13.36 -3.04 8.81
CA PRO A 123 -14.43 -2.05 8.73
C PRO A 123 -14.09 -0.92 9.70
N VAL A 124 -14.41 0.34 9.36
CA VAL A 124 -14.23 1.45 10.32
C VAL A 124 -15.21 1.20 11.43
N ALA A 125 -14.76 0.45 12.42
CA ALA A 125 -15.51 0.22 13.62
C ALA A 125 -15.28 1.46 14.45
N PHE A 126 -16.30 2.29 14.46
CA PHE A 126 -16.46 3.22 15.55
C PHE A 126 -16.45 2.42 16.84
N THR A 127 -15.71 2.93 17.83
CA THR A 127 -15.72 2.38 19.17
C THR A 127 -17.12 2.39 19.79
N ALA A 128 -18.02 3.22 19.25
CA ALA A 128 -19.48 3.16 19.38
C ALA A 128 -20.17 3.79 18.16
N ILE A 129 -21.35 3.30 17.77
CA ILE A 129 -22.14 3.92 16.68
C ILE A 129 -22.42 5.39 17.05
N PRO A 130 -22.00 6.36 16.22
CA PRO A 130 -22.20 7.78 16.53
C PRO A 130 -23.69 8.13 16.63
N LYS A 131 -24.05 9.11 17.47
CA LYS A 131 -25.41 9.64 17.55
C LYS A 131 -25.56 10.92 16.72
N PRO A 132 -26.72 11.19 16.11
CA PRO A 132 -26.97 12.48 15.46
C PRO A 132 -26.64 13.68 16.36
N GLY A 133 -25.88 14.65 15.84
CA GLY A 133 -25.42 15.82 16.60
C GLY A 133 -24.27 15.57 17.57
N GLU A 134 -23.77 14.33 17.68
CA GLU A 134 -22.60 14.02 18.51
C GLU A 134 -21.33 14.66 17.93
N GLU A 135 -20.60 15.34 18.81
CA GLU A 135 -19.23 15.80 18.57
C GLU A 135 -18.30 15.08 19.52
N ALA A 136 -17.17 14.59 19.03
CA ALA A 136 -16.14 14.00 19.88
C ALA A 136 -14.75 14.31 19.37
N ARG A 137 -13.82 14.50 20.32
CA ARG A 137 -12.39 14.52 20.03
C ARG A 137 -11.87 13.10 19.94
N GLU A 138 -11.02 12.85 18.96
CA GLU A 138 -10.35 11.58 18.78
C GLU A 138 -8.91 11.77 18.35
N GLN A 139 -8.09 10.77 18.63
CA GLN A 139 -6.76 10.66 18.08
C GLN A 139 -6.79 9.67 16.93
N PHE A 140 -6.11 10.03 15.84
CA PHE A 140 -5.92 9.13 14.72
C PHE A 140 -4.45 9.10 14.32
N ARG A 141 -4.04 7.99 13.71
CA ARG A 141 -2.68 7.82 13.20
C ARG A 141 -2.64 8.10 11.71
N LEU A 142 -1.80 9.05 11.32
CA LEU A 142 -1.41 9.29 9.95
C LEU A 142 -0.15 8.48 9.66
N LEU A 143 -0.13 7.69 8.59
CA LEU A 143 1.10 7.04 8.17
C LEU A 143 2.06 8.11 7.61
N GLY A 144 3.08 8.43 8.39
CA GLY A 144 4.28 9.12 7.95
C GLY A 144 5.39 8.11 7.66
N TYR A 145 6.47 8.61 7.06
CA TYR A 145 7.75 7.92 7.11
C TYR A 145 8.63 8.73 8.10
N PRO A 146 9.44 8.09 8.98
CA PRO A 146 9.35 6.69 9.34
C PRO A 146 8.29 6.52 10.44
N GLY A 147 7.10 6.04 10.10
CA GLY A 147 6.12 5.59 11.09
C GLY A 147 4.90 6.48 11.29
N LEU A 148 4.12 6.14 12.31
CA LEU A 148 2.78 6.69 12.51
C LEU A 148 2.84 8.01 13.28
N VAL A 149 2.35 9.09 12.68
CA VAL A 149 2.19 10.41 13.31
C VAL A 149 0.81 10.44 13.96
N GLN A 150 0.74 10.75 15.25
CA GLN A 150 -0.53 10.88 15.95
C GLN A 150 -1.07 12.30 15.82
N LEU A 151 -2.29 12.42 15.30
CA LEU A 151 -2.99 13.69 15.11
C LEU A 151 -4.29 13.69 15.91
N ASN A 152 -4.70 14.88 16.33
CA ASN A 152 -5.99 15.08 16.99
C ASN A 152 -7.03 15.50 15.94
N ALA A 153 -8.22 14.94 16.02
CA ALA A 153 -9.36 15.28 15.19
C ALA A 153 -10.61 15.57 16.02
N ILE A 154 -11.51 16.35 15.44
CA ILE A 154 -12.89 16.50 15.89
C ILE A 154 -13.76 15.79 14.85
N ARG A 155 -14.55 14.81 15.32
CA ARG A 155 -15.61 14.18 14.53
C ARG A 155 -16.97 14.78 14.89
N ARG A 156 -17.82 14.98 13.88
CA ARG A 156 -19.17 15.51 14.01
C ARG A 156 -20.15 14.70 13.19
N VAL A 157 -21.26 14.29 13.78
CA VAL A 157 -22.37 13.69 13.03
C VAL A 157 -23.24 14.80 12.45
N THR A 158 -23.08 15.08 11.15
CA THR A 158 -23.70 16.22 10.47
C THR A 158 -25.09 15.91 9.93
N GLY A 159 -25.47 14.64 9.84
CA GLY A 159 -26.81 14.25 9.41
C GLY A 159 -26.95 12.77 9.09
N SER A 160 -27.91 12.46 8.24
CA SER A 160 -28.14 11.11 7.71
C SER A 160 -28.45 11.18 6.21
N GLU A 161 -28.00 10.18 5.48
CA GLU A 161 -28.20 10.04 4.04
C GLU A 161 -28.46 8.57 3.71
N ARG A 162 -29.42 8.32 2.82
CA ARG A 162 -29.69 6.98 2.33
C ARG A 162 -28.83 6.65 1.12
N ILE A 163 -27.99 5.62 1.24
CA ILE A 163 -27.16 5.10 0.15
C ILE A 163 -27.72 3.74 -0.27
N GLY A 164 -28.44 3.71 -1.39
CA GLY A 164 -29.17 2.53 -1.83
C GLY A 164 -30.22 2.13 -0.79
N ALA A 165 -30.10 0.92 -0.25
CA ALA A 165 -30.99 0.41 0.81
C ALA A 165 -30.51 0.70 2.24
N ARG A 166 -29.38 1.41 2.41
CA ARG A 166 -28.74 1.61 3.72
C ARG A 166 -28.98 3.03 4.22
N GLU A 167 -29.57 3.14 5.40
CA GLU A 167 -29.64 4.41 6.15
C GLU A 167 -28.28 4.66 6.81
N CYS A 168 -27.59 5.72 6.37
CA CYS A 168 -26.24 6.02 6.81
C CYS A 168 -26.21 7.32 7.62
N LEU A 169 -25.55 7.29 8.77
CA LEU A 169 -25.09 8.50 9.44
C LEU A 169 -23.96 9.13 8.62
N VAL A 170 -24.01 10.45 8.49
CA VAL A 170 -22.97 11.24 7.85
C VAL A 170 -22.08 11.83 8.92
N VAL A 171 -20.80 11.45 8.90
CA VAL A 171 -19.81 11.90 9.88
C VAL A 171 -18.72 12.67 9.15
N GLU A 172 -18.53 13.91 9.57
CA GLU A 172 -17.42 14.73 9.12
C GLU A 172 -16.32 14.70 10.16
N ARG A 173 -15.07 14.68 9.69
CA ARG A 173 -13.90 14.73 10.55
C ARG A 173 -12.93 15.79 10.05
N GLN A 174 -12.45 16.59 10.99
CA GLN A 174 -11.50 17.67 10.77
C GLN A 174 -10.38 17.58 11.79
N LEU A 175 -9.22 18.17 11.48
CA LEU A 175 -8.15 18.28 12.48
C LEU A 175 -8.64 19.16 13.64
N ALA A 176 -8.28 18.76 14.86
CA ALA A 176 -8.57 19.55 16.06
C ALA A 176 -7.65 20.78 16.13
N ASP A 177 -6.41 20.63 15.65
CA ASP A 177 -5.44 21.72 15.56
C ASP A 177 -5.72 22.56 14.31
N PRO A 178 -5.62 23.90 14.41
CA PRO A 178 -5.84 24.78 13.28
C PRO A 178 -4.76 24.56 12.22
N LEU A 179 -5.17 24.57 10.94
CA LEU A 179 -4.26 24.51 9.81
C LEU A 179 -3.48 25.84 9.69
N PRO A 180 -2.20 25.81 9.29
CA PRO A 180 -1.44 24.61 8.91
C PRO A 180 -0.88 23.82 10.11
N VAL A 181 -0.88 22.49 10.00
CA VAL A 181 -0.32 21.60 11.04
C VAL A 181 1.05 21.09 10.58
N LYS A 182 2.09 21.42 11.34
CA LYS A 182 3.47 20.94 11.08
C LYS A 182 3.64 19.54 11.66
N ILE A 183 4.27 18.65 10.89
CA ILE A 183 4.65 17.31 11.31
C ILE A 183 6.16 17.31 11.56
N PRO A 184 6.61 17.43 12.83
CA PRO A 184 8.03 17.62 13.17
C PRO A 184 8.87 16.34 13.05
N GLU A 185 8.25 15.16 13.01
CA GLU A 185 8.94 13.87 12.97
C GLU A 185 8.71 13.17 11.62
N GLY A 186 9.75 13.14 10.76
CA GLY A 186 9.78 12.39 9.51
C GLY A 186 10.73 12.98 8.45
N PRO A 187 11.44 12.20 7.60
CA PRO A 187 12.34 12.67 6.54
C PRO A 187 11.70 13.52 5.45
N LEU A 188 10.39 13.79 5.51
CA LEU A 188 9.67 14.63 4.55
C LEU A 188 9.21 15.98 5.11
N PHE A 189 9.31 16.23 6.43
CA PHE A 189 8.85 17.46 7.11
C PHE A 189 7.58 18.04 6.46
N ALA A 190 6.42 17.44 6.74
CA ALA A 190 5.19 17.83 6.08
C ALA A 190 4.48 18.98 6.83
N VAL A 191 3.89 19.88 6.07
CA VAL A 191 2.95 20.89 6.58
C VAL A 191 1.58 20.59 5.96
N ILE A 192 0.64 20.11 6.77
CA ILE A 192 -0.74 19.91 6.32
C ILE A 192 -1.39 21.28 6.21
N GLU A 193 -1.80 21.66 5.00
CA GLU A 193 -2.47 22.93 4.70
C GLU A 193 -3.98 22.75 4.50
N GLY A 194 -4.43 21.54 4.20
CA GLY A 194 -5.82 21.20 3.98
C GLY A 194 -6.11 19.78 4.41
N PHE A 195 -7.21 19.58 5.14
CA PHE A 195 -7.67 18.26 5.56
C PHE A 195 -9.19 18.26 5.69
N SER A 196 -9.85 17.32 5.01
CA SER A 196 -11.28 17.08 5.20
C SER A 196 -11.64 15.64 4.95
N GLU A 197 -12.60 15.14 5.72
CA GLU A 197 -13.12 13.80 5.53
C GLU A 197 -14.61 13.72 5.79
N LYS A 198 -15.24 12.79 5.09
CA LYS A 198 -16.64 12.46 5.22
C LYS A 198 -16.82 10.94 5.16
N LEU A 199 -17.51 10.41 6.16
CA LEU A 199 -17.76 8.98 6.33
C LEU A 199 -19.27 8.76 6.35
N TRP A 200 -19.73 7.74 5.62
CA TRP A 200 -21.12 7.28 5.65
C TRP A 200 -21.17 5.91 6.30
N ILE A 201 -21.85 5.86 7.44
CA ILE A 201 -21.82 4.70 8.34
C ILE A 201 -23.24 4.20 8.47
N GLU A 202 -23.49 2.95 8.10
CA GLU A 202 -24.81 2.37 8.25
C GLU A 202 -25.22 2.36 9.73
N ALA A 203 -26.29 3.07 10.06
CA ALA A 203 -26.70 3.32 11.44
C ALA A 203 -27.02 2.02 12.20
N ALA A 204 -27.52 1.01 11.49
CA ALA A 204 -27.89 -0.28 12.07
C ALA A 204 -26.68 -1.16 12.42
N THR A 205 -25.57 -1.04 11.68
CA THR A 205 -24.49 -2.04 11.72
C THR A 205 -23.12 -1.46 12.03
N GLY A 206 -22.95 -0.14 11.93
CA GLY A 206 -21.66 0.52 12.02
C GLY A 206 -20.76 0.29 10.80
N VAL A 207 -21.27 -0.33 9.72
CA VAL A 207 -20.47 -0.58 8.51
C VAL A 207 -20.22 0.73 7.78
N LEU A 208 -18.95 1.01 7.48
CA LEU A 208 -18.58 2.05 6.54
C LEU A 208 -19.10 1.69 5.15
N VAL A 209 -20.01 2.50 4.61
CA VAL A 209 -20.64 2.34 3.30
C VAL A 209 -19.92 3.16 2.23
N ARG A 210 -19.57 4.40 2.57
CA ARG A 210 -18.81 5.31 1.71
C ARG A 210 -17.84 6.11 2.56
N TYR A 211 -16.71 6.47 1.97
CA TYR A 211 -15.71 7.34 2.55
C TYR A 211 -15.16 8.25 1.46
N GLU A 212 -15.01 9.52 1.81
CA GLU A 212 -14.39 10.54 0.98
C GLU A 212 -13.41 11.33 1.85
N GLY A 213 -12.18 11.51 1.37
CA GLY A 213 -11.14 12.25 2.07
C GLY A 213 -10.37 13.14 1.12
N ARG A 214 -9.88 14.26 1.63
CA ARG A 214 -8.96 15.16 0.93
C ARG A 214 -7.86 15.61 1.86
N MET A 215 -6.64 15.65 1.35
CA MET A 215 -5.48 16.18 2.03
C MET A 215 -4.69 17.09 1.09
N ILE A 216 -4.20 18.20 1.61
CA ILE A 216 -3.23 19.09 0.97
C ILE A 216 -2.06 19.22 1.93
N ALA A 217 -0.86 18.91 1.48
CA ALA A 217 0.34 19.02 2.27
C ALA A 217 1.49 19.64 1.45
N LYS A 218 2.34 20.43 2.11
CA LYS A 218 3.65 20.82 1.60
C LYS A 218 4.73 19.90 2.14
N LEU A 219 5.66 19.49 1.29
CA LEU A 219 6.79 18.63 1.63
C LEU A 219 8.09 19.44 1.70
N GLY A 220 9.10 18.91 2.40
CA GLY A 220 10.47 19.45 2.43
C GLY A 220 10.86 20.09 3.76
N ALA A 221 12.16 20.01 4.11
CA ALA A 221 12.71 20.75 5.25
C ALA A 221 12.36 22.24 5.11
N ASP A 222 11.76 22.83 6.15
CA ASP A 222 11.26 24.21 6.17
C ASP A 222 10.11 24.55 5.18
N GLY A 223 9.45 23.55 4.58
CA GLY A 223 8.28 23.74 3.70
C GLY A 223 8.60 23.97 2.22
N GLY A 224 9.70 23.39 1.72
CA GLY A 224 10.18 23.52 0.35
C GLY A 224 9.25 23.01 -0.76
N GLU A 225 8.50 23.95 -1.36
CA GLU A 225 7.95 24.04 -2.74
C GLU A 225 7.23 22.87 -3.41
N GLN A 226 7.06 21.70 -2.77
CA GLN A 226 6.23 20.63 -3.30
C GLN A 226 4.89 20.55 -2.57
N THR A 227 3.82 20.89 -3.27
CA THR A 227 2.44 20.70 -2.82
C THR A 227 1.91 19.38 -3.34
N VAL A 228 1.46 18.52 -2.43
CA VAL A 228 0.74 17.29 -2.74
C VAL A 228 -0.72 17.47 -2.35
N GLU A 229 -1.60 17.30 -3.31
CA GLU A 229 -3.04 17.18 -3.11
C GLU A 229 -3.47 15.75 -3.36
N ILE A 230 -4.21 15.17 -2.43
CA ILE A 230 -4.71 13.79 -2.51
C ILE A 230 -6.20 13.77 -2.22
N GLU A 231 -6.94 13.10 -3.09
CA GLU A 231 -8.33 12.71 -2.87
C GLU A 231 -8.42 11.20 -2.71
N PHE A 232 -9.20 10.78 -1.72
CA PHE A 232 -9.44 9.40 -1.37
C PHE A 232 -10.93 9.12 -1.47
N ARG A 233 -11.28 8.00 -2.09
CA ARG A 233 -12.66 7.53 -2.18
C ARG A 233 -12.70 6.05 -1.89
N LEU A 234 -13.65 5.63 -1.09
CA LEU A 234 -13.87 4.23 -0.80
C LEU A 234 -15.38 3.95 -0.73
N ALA A 235 -15.81 2.88 -1.37
CA ALA A 235 -17.22 2.49 -1.45
C ALA A 235 -17.38 1.00 -1.18
N LEU A 236 -18.35 0.66 -0.34
CA LEU A 236 -18.72 -0.72 -0.03
C LEU A 236 -19.30 -1.39 -1.26
N ALA A 237 -18.63 -2.46 -1.71
CA ALA A 237 -19.05 -3.26 -2.84
C ALA A 237 -19.82 -4.52 -2.42
N GLY A 238 -19.59 -5.02 -1.20
CA GLY A 238 -20.28 -6.21 -0.73
C GLY A 238 -19.98 -6.56 0.72
N VAL A 239 -20.93 -7.26 1.32
CA VAL A 239 -20.84 -7.82 2.66
C VAL A 239 -21.28 -9.27 2.57
N LYS A 240 -20.49 -10.19 3.12
CA LYS A 240 -20.88 -11.60 3.19
C LYS A 240 -20.36 -12.26 4.46
N ARG A 241 -20.94 -13.43 4.76
CA ARG A 241 -20.52 -14.28 5.86
C ARG A 241 -19.94 -15.57 5.29
N LEU A 242 -18.68 -15.83 5.61
CA LEU A 242 -17.97 -17.03 5.19
C LEU A 242 -18.29 -18.22 6.12
N PRO A 243 -18.37 -19.44 5.59
CA PRO A 243 -18.43 -20.65 6.41
C PRO A 243 -17.16 -20.81 7.26
N PRO A 244 -17.24 -21.42 8.46
CA PRO A 244 -16.07 -21.57 9.35
C PRO A 244 -14.86 -22.25 8.71
N ALA A 245 -15.08 -23.24 7.84
CA ALA A 245 -14.01 -23.91 7.11
C ALA A 245 -13.28 -22.94 6.17
N GLU A 246 -14.01 -22.16 5.37
CA GLU A 246 -13.41 -21.16 4.49
C GLU A 246 -12.69 -20.08 5.29
N THR A 247 -13.24 -19.62 6.42
CA THR A 247 -12.58 -18.64 7.29
C THR A 247 -11.22 -19.13 7.79
N ARG A 248 -11.13 -20.39 8.23
CA ARG A 248 -9.85 -21.00 8.64
C ARG A 248 -8.85 -21.08 7.49
N THR A 249 -9.30 -21.49 6.31
CA THR A 249 -8.49 -21.53 5.09
C THR A 249 -7.97 -20.14 4.71
N ARG A 250 -8.80 -19.09 4.76
CA ARG A 250 -8.41 -17.70 4.48
C ARG A 250 -7.27 -17.25 5.39
N ARG A 251 -7.42 -17.49 6.70
CA ARG A 251 -6.37 -17.20 7.70
C ARG A 251 -5.07 -17.92 7.37
N GLN A 252 -5.13 -19.24 7.15
CA GLN A 252 -3.96 -20.06 6.89
C GLN A 252 -3.22 -19.61 5.61
N HIS A 253 -3.97 -19.35 4.54
CA HIS A 253 -3.39 -18.91 3.27
C HIS A 253 -2.73 -17.54 3.39
N ALA A 254 -3.39 -16.59 4.06
CA ALA A 254 -2.85 -15.26 4.31
C ALA A 254 -1.55 -15.31 5.11
N LEU A 255 -1.52 -16.07 6.22
CA LEU A 255 -0.30 -16.26 7.03
C LEU A 255 0.83 -16.90 6.24
N THR A 256 0.52 -17.90 5.40
CA THR A 256 1.53 -18.57 4.57
C THR A 256 2.20 -17.57 3.63
N LEU A 257 1.42 -16.72 2.97
CA LEU A 257 1.92 -15.74 2.00
C LEU A 257 2.61 -14.55 2.68
N GLN A 258 2.09 -14.06 3.81
CA GLN A 258 2.71 -13.00 4.61
C GLN A 258 4.06 -13.43 5.20
N THR A 259 4.18 -14.68 5.68
CA THR A 259 5.46 -15.22 6.15
C THR A 259 6.43 -15.43 4.98
N THR A 260 5.93 -15.86 3.82
CA THR A 260 6.77 -16.02 2.63
C THR A 260 7.28 -14.66 2.14
N GLU A 261 6.45 -13.61 2.13
CA GLU A 261 6.86 -12.23 1.80
C GLU A 261 7.98 -11.74 2.72
N ARG A 262 7.84 -11.91 4.03
CA ARG A 262 8.89 -11.53 4.99
C ARG A 262 10.20 -12.28 4.75
N GLN A 263 10.14 -13.56 4.39
CA GLN A 263 11.33 -14.33 4.04
C GLN A 263 11.95 -13.90 2.72
N ILE A 264 11.14 -13.43 1.75
CA ILE A 264 11.65 -12.82 0.51
C ILE A 264 12.40 -11.53 0.83
N ALA A 265 11.84 -10.65 1.66
CA ALA A 265 12.49 -9.39 2.05
C ALA A 265 13.84 -9.60 2.75
N GLN A 266 14.00 -10.72 3.46
CA GLN A 266 15.23 -11.08 4.18
C GLN A 266 16.22 -11.92 3.34
N LEU A 267 15.96 -12.10 2.04
CA LEU A 267 16.82 -12.95 1.18
C LEU A 267 18.24 -12.39 1.01
N ALA A 268 18.40 -11.07 1.04
CA ALA A 268 19.71 -10.43 0.89
C ALA A 268 20.68 -10.86 2.00
N ASP A 269 20.16 -11.09 3.21
CA ASP A 269 20.94 -11.45 4.39
C ASP A 269 21.04 -12.98 4.61
N ALA A 270 20.47 -13.79 3.71
CA ALA A 270 20.45 -15.23 3.86
C ALA A 270 21.84 -15.86 3.64
N PRO A 271 22.35 -16.71 4.56
CA PRO A 271 23.68 -17.35 4.43
C PRO A 271 23.87 -18.16 3.14
N ASP A 272 22.80 -18.81 2.67
CA ASP A 272 22.73 -19.47 1.36
C ASP A 272 21.50 -18.96 0.61
N ARG A 273 21.67 -17.79 -0.02
CA ARG A 273 20.62 -17.13 -0.81
C ARG A 273 20.07 -18.03 -1.92
N ALA A 274 20.90 -18.82 -2.58
CA ALA A 274 20.46 -19.68 -3.69
C ALA A 274 19.52 -20.79 -3.19
N ALA A 275 19.88 -21.49 -2.12
CA ALA A 275 19.02 -22.50 -1.53
C ALA A 275 17.76 -21.88 -0.91
N ALA A 276 17.86 -20.71 -0.27
CA ALA A 276 16.71 -20.00 0.28
C ALA A 276 15.70 -19.64 -0.82
N THR A 277 16.16 -19.03 -1.91
CA THR A 277 15.33 -18.70 -3.09
C THR A 277 14.67 -19.94 -3.68
N ALA A 278 15.40 -21.05 -3.83
CA ALA A 278 14.85 -22.31 -4.33
C ALA A 278 13.71 -22.85 -3.44
N ARG A 279 13.89 -22.82 -2.11
CA ARG A 279 12.86 -23.25 -1.14
C ARG A 279 11.60 -22.38 -1.23
N LEU A 280 11.76 -21.05 -1.31
CA LEU A 280 10.63 -20.13 -1.43
C LEU A 280 9.88 -20.32 -2.75
N ARG A 281 10.58 -20.51 -3.87
CA ARG A 281 9.97 -20.82 -5.18
C ARG A 281 9.15 -22.12 -5.13
N THR A 282 9.69 -23.18 -4.54
CA THR A 282 8.96 -24.44 -4.38
C THR A 282 7.71 -24.25 -3.54
N ARG A 283 7.81 -23.55 -2.41
CA ARG A 283 6.64 -23.27 -1.55
C ARG A 283 5.54 -22.51 -2.29
N LEU A 284 5.89 -21.49 -3.08
CA LEU A 284 4.93 -20.70 -3.84
C LEU A 284 4.25 -21.52 -4.94
N ARG A 285 5.00 -22.37 -5.65
CA ARG A 285 4.45 -23.30 -6.64
C ARG A 285 3.51 -24.33 -5.99
N ASP A 286 3.90 -24.87 -4.85
CA ASP A 286 3.07 -25.80 -4.09
C ASP A 286 1.79 -25.16 -3.56
N PHE A 287 1.86 -23.89 -3.13
CA PHE A 287 0.68 -23.13 -2.74
C PHE A 287 -0.29 -22.99 -3.92
N GLN A 288 0.19 -22.59 -5.09
CA GLN A 288 -0.63 -22.45 -6.29
C GLN A 288 -1.27 -23.77 -6.73
N ARG A 289 -0.52 -24.88 -6.64
CA ARG A 289 -1.00 -26.22 -7.01
C ARG A 289 -2.04 -26.75 -6.02
N ARG A 290 -1.78 -26.64 -4.71
CA ARG A 290 -2.68 -27.15 -3.67
C ARG A 290 -3.95 -26.33 -3.51
N TYR A 291 -3.87 -25.02 -3.79
CA TYR A 291 -4.98 -24.10 -3.57
C TYR A 291 -5.35 -23.32 -4.84
N PRO A 292 -5.79 -24.00 -5.91
CA PRO A 292 -6.06 -23.38 -7.20
C PRO A 292 -7.17 -22.33 -7.14
N ASN A 293 -8.11 -22.48 -6.19
CA ASN A 293 -9.26 -21.60 -5.95
C ASN A 293 -9.02 -20.60 -4.80
N SER A 294 -7.79 -20.50 -4.28
CA SER A 294 -7.49 -19.50 -3.26
C SER A 294 -7.67 -18.09 -3.83
N PRO A 295 -8.39 -17.19 -3.13
CA PRO A 295 -8.47 -15.77 -3.51
C PRO A 295 -7.07 -15.10 -3.59
N TYR A 296 -6.09 -15.66 -2.88
CA TYR A 296 -4.75 -15.09 -2.73
C TYR A 296 -3.73 -15.72 -3.69
N ARG A 297 -4.18 -16.55 -4.64
CA ARG A 297 -3.30 -17.20 -5.63
C ARG A 297 -2.50 -16.19 -6.45
N GLU A 298 -3.07 -15.01 -6.71
CA GLU A 298 -2.38 -13.93 -7.41
C GLU A 298 -1.17 -13.40 -6.63
N VAL A 299 -1.25 -13.34 -5.30
CA VAL A 299 -0.13 -12.92 -4.45
C VAL A 299 1.02 -13.90 -4.60
N ALA A 300 0.72 -15.21 -4.56
CA ALA A 300 1.73 -16.24 -4.77
C ALA A 300 2.38 -16.14 -6.16
N ARG A 301 1.60 -15.78 -7.19
CA ARG A 301 2.10 -15.58 -8.57
C ARG A 301 3.06 -14.41 -8.64
N ARG A 302 2.69 -13.27 -8.05
CA ARG A 302 3.54 -12.08 -7.99
C ARG A 302 4.84 -12.34 -7.24
N GLN A 303 4.76 -12.94 -6.06
CA GLN A 303 5.95 -13.31 -5.27
C GLN A 303 6.87 -14.28 -6.03
N LEU A 304 6.30 -15.22 -6.79
CA LEU A 304 7.08 -16.15 -7.60
C LEU A 304 7.78 -15.45 -8.78
N ALA A 305 7.14 -14.45 -9.39
CA ALA A 305 7.74 -13.65 -10.46
C ALA A 305 8.90 -12.79 -9.94
N ALA A 306 8.77 -12.16 -8.77
CA ALA A 306 9.85 -11.40 -8.14
C ALA A 306 11.11 -12.27 -7.92
N LEU A 307 10.94 -13.53 -7.49
CA LEU A 307 12.04 -14.49 -7.33
C LEU A 307 12.58 -15.08 -8.66
N GLN A 308 11.98 -14.72 -9.79
CA GLN A 308 12.47 -15.08 -11.14
C GLN A 308 13.27 -13.94 -11.76
N GLU A 309 12.89 -12.69 -11.52
CA GLU A 309 13.58 -11.50 -12.04
C GLU A 309 14.98 -11.31 -11.41
N GLU A 310 15.20 -11.77 -10.17
CA GLU A 310 16.55 -11.79 -9.58
C GLU A 310 17.52 -12.81 -10.23
N GLN A 311 17.02 -13.67 -11.13
CA GLN A 311 17.95 -14.49 -11.92
C GLN A 311 18.59 -13.58 -12.96
N PRO A 312 19.93 -13.40 -12.95
CA PRO A 312 20.59 -12.79 -14.10
C PRO A 312 20.17 -13.59 -15.35
N PRO A 313 20.05 -12.93 -16.53
CA PRO A 313 19.68 -13.61 -17.76
C PRO A 313 20.49 -14.91 -17.85
N PRO A 314 19.84 -16.04 -18.16
CA PRO A 314 20.37 -17.36 -17.84
C PRO A 314 21.84 -17.42 -18.20
N ALA A 315 22.70 -17.68 -17.21
CA ALA A 315 24.16 -17.69 -17.34
C ALA A 315 24.64 -18.49 -18.56
N ARG A 316 23.80 -19.41 -19.06
CA ARG A 316 23.95 -20.10 -20.34
C ARG A 316 24.18 -19.19 -21.56
N ARG A 317 23.67 -17.95 -21.60
CA ARG A 317 23.96 -16.98 -22.67
C ARG A 317 25.32 -16.31 -22.51
N VAL A 318 25.76 -16.06 -21.27
CA VAL A 318 27.04 -15.38 -20.96
C VAL A 318 28.21 -16.37 -20.97
N ALA A 319 28.02 -17.60 -20.48
CA ALA A 319 29.02 -18.65 -20.44
C ALA A 319 29.56 -18.99 -21.84
N ASN A 320 28.72 -18.89 -22.88
CA ASN A 320 29.11 -19.08 -24.27
C ASN A 320 29.94 -17.93 -24.87
N LEU A 321 30.13 -16.83 -24.13
CA LEU A 321 30.89 -15.64 -24.53
C LEU A 321 32.18 -15.46 -23.72
N LEU A 322 32.34 -16.17 -22.60
CA LEU A 322 33.56 -16.14 -21.81
C LEU A 322 34.75 -16.69 -22.63
N GLY A 323 35.85 -15.94 -22.66
CA GLY A 323 37.05 -16.28 -23.43
C GLY A 323 36.96 -16.02 -24.94
N LYS A 324 35.82 -15.55 -25.45
CA LYS A 324 35.70 -15.10 -26.84
C LYS A 324 36.09 -13.62 -26.96
N PRO A 325 36.56 -13.16 -28.13
CA PRO A 325 36.74 -11.74 -28.39
C PRO A 325 35.47 -10.95 -28.05
N ALA A 326 35.63 -9.75 -27.52
CA ALA A 326 34.51 -8.83 -27.31
C ALA A 326 33.76 -8.65 -28.66
N PRO A 327 32.42 -8.75 -28.68
CA PRO A 327 31.64 -8.49 -29.88
C PRO A 327 31.95 -7.10 -30.44
N GLU A 328 31.93 -6.95 -31.76
CA GLU A 328 32.10 -5.63 -32.37
C GLU A 328 30.96 -4.71 -31.94
N LEU A 329 31.30 -3.63 -31.24
CA LEU A 329 30.36 -2.60 -30.79
C LEU A 329 30.50 -1.40 -31.73
N ARG A 330 29.38 -0.90 -32.24
CA ARG A 330 29.28 0.32 -33.05
C ARG A 330 28.31 1.28 -32.38
N LEU A 331 28.81 2.44 -31.97
CA LEU A 331 28.02 3.48 -31.29
C LEU A 331 28.35 4.83 -31.88
N LYS A 332 27.42 5.79 -31.76
CA LYS A 332 27.71 7.19 -32.05
C LYS A 332 28.31 7.86 -30.82
N ASP A 333 29.33 8.69 -31.03
CA ASP A 333 29.83 9.61 -30.00
C ASP A 333 28.89 10.82 -29.83
N LEU A 334 29.26 11.74 -28.93
CA LEU A 334 28.45 12.92 -28.60
C LEU A 334 28.29 13.87 -29.80
N GLU A 335 29.23 13.81 -30.73
CA GLU A 335 29.23 14.56 -31.99
C GLU A 335 28.46 13.82 -33.10
N GLY A 336 27.85 12.67 -32.79
CA GLY A 336 27.07 11.86 -33.72
C GLY A 336 27.90 11.01 -34.68
N LYS A 337 29.23 10.99 -34.53
CA LYS A 337 30.14 10.21 -35.37
C LYS A 337 30.19 8.76 -34.89
N GLU A 338 30.15 7.84 -35.85
CA GLU A 338 30.26 6.42 -35.54
C GLU A 338 31.67 6.07 -35.03
N ARG A 339 31.71 5.31 -33.95
CA ARG A 339 32.90 4.74 -33.31
C ARG A 339 32.73 3.24 -33.16
N THR A 340 33.80 2.51 -33.45
CA THR A 340 33.87 1.05 -33.28
C THR A 340 34.88 0.67 -32.21
N LEU A 341 34.76 -0.52 -31.60
CA LEU A 341 35.81 -1.01 -30.69
C LEU A 341 37.17 -1.18 -31.37
N ALA A 342 37.19 -1.42 -32.69
CA ALA A 342 38.43 -1.55 -33.43
C ALA A 342 39.24 -0.24 -33.43
N ASP A 343 38.57 0.91 -33.34
CA ASP A 343 39.19 2.24 -33.29
C ASP A 343 40.05 2.43 -32.03
N PHE A 344 39.83 1.61 -30.99
CA PHE A 344 40.49 1.69 -29.70
C PHE A 344 41.46 0.52 -29.42
N ARG A 345 41.86 -0.25 -30.44
CA ARG A 345 42.83 -1.34 -30.25
C ARG A 345 44.12 -0.83 -29.60
N GLY A 346 44.62 -1.63 -28.65
CA GLY A 346 45.82 -1.29 -27.88
C GLY A 346 45.59 -0.30 -26.73
N LYS A 347 44.34 0.15 -26.51
CA LYS A 347 43.96 1.01 -25.39
C LYS A 347 43.08 0.25 -24.41
N ILE A 348 43.13 0.63 -23.13
CA ILE A 348 42.15 0.18 -22.13
C ILE A 348 40.85 0.94 -22.39
N VAL A 349 39.77 0.19 -22.65
CA VAL A 349 38.43 0.75 -22.90
C VAL A 349 37.52 0.40 -21.74
N ILE A 350 36.87 1.41 -21.15
CA ILE A 350 35.85 1.23 -20.11
C ILE A 350 34.49 1.48 -20.76
N LEU A 351 33.65 0.45 -20.78
CA LEU A 351 32.24 0.60 -21.18
C LEU A 351 31.42 0.94 -19.95
N ASN A 352 30.97 2.19 -19.88
CA ASN A 352 30.08 2.67 -18.83
C ASN A 352 28.64 2.72 -19.36
N PHE A 353 27.77 1.92 -18.79
CA PHE A 353 26.33 1.94 -19.08
C PHE A 353 25.65 2.77 -18.00
N PHE A 354 25.20 3.97 -18.37
CA PHE A 354 24.37 4.81 -17.52
C PHE A 354 23.09 5.16 -18.26
N ALA A 355 21.99 5.27 -17.52
CA ALA A 355 20.72 5.77 -18.00
C ALA A 355 20.38 7.02 -17.17
N SER A 356 20.06 8.13 -17.83
CA SER A 356 19.40 9.26 -17.18
C SER A 356 17.90 8.97 -17.22
N TRP A 357 17.37 8.46 -16.11
CA TRP A 357 15.93 8.34 -15.89
C TRP A 357 15.33 9.64 -15.36
#